data_AF-B4QT07-F1
#
_entry.id   AF-B4QT07-F1
#
_cell.length_a   1.000
_cell.length_b   1.000
_cell.length_c   1.000
_cell.angle_alpha   90.00
_cell.angle_beta   90.00
_cell.angle_gamma   90.00
#
_symmetry.space_group_name_H-M   'P 1'
#
loop_
_entity.id
_entity.type
_entity.pdbx_description
1 polymer ?
#
loop_
_entity_poly.entity_id
_entity_poly.type
_entity_poly.pdbx_seq_one_letter_code
_entity_poly.pdbx_strand_id
1 'polypeptide(L)'
;MSNYAPFIKPYVEYNEHGWGPCEVPELDVPYQPFCKSDRLGKICDWTAMVPEKKFPSKYASTFGNNSQYAYFYEDDDSTFHLVDTTGSKATKPYQRGRYRTNMRNNVRTRGRTGRGTPNIASLGGSTAGGATASSTKYGKGRHTRNTQNVGRRFGRNAPTRIRESSVMVQSNWVSIEEIDFPRLLKLALPNIKEGKDIATCGSLEFYDKLYDRVNLRNEKPLQKMARVVHTVTTTDDPVIRRLSKTMGNVFATDEILSTIMCCTRSNYSWDVVVEKLGTKVFLDKRYNDQFDLLTVNETSVEPPMEEEGSINSAHSLAMEATLINHNFSQQVLRIGDQEQRFMFEEPNPFEEPGVDLASIGYRYRQWDLGNDVVLIARCKHNAVIQGPNGDMQFLSIKALNEWDSKVTNSVEWRQKLDTQRGAVLASELRNNACKLARWTVEAVLAGSDQLKLGYVSRMNPRDHLRHVILGTQQFKPQEFATQINLNMDNSWGVLRCLIDLVMKQPDGKYLIMKDPNKPMIRLYDVPENAFDSDRDEEEESSEPLSNSNDN
;
A
#
# COMPACT_ATOMS: atom_id res chain seq x y z
N MET A 1 44.79 -24.09 -24.00
CA MET A 1 44.62 -22.89 -23.16
C MET A 1 43.16 -22.45 -23.20
N SER A 2 42.24 -23.31 -22.75
CA SER A 2 40.83 -23.24 -23.18
C SER A 2 39.84 -23.67 -22.07
N ASN A 3 40.19 -23.40 -20.81
CA ASN A 3 39.39 -23.76 -19.63
C ASN A 3 38.74 -22.53 -18.96
N TYR A 4 38.74 -21.37 -19.61
CA TYR A 4 38.06 -20.17 -19.13
C TYR A 4 36.78 -19.95 -19.92
N ALA A 5 35.72 -19.51 -19.23
CA ALA A 5 34.49 -19.07 -19.89
C ALA A 5 34.78 -17.91 -20.87
N PRO A 6 34.11 -17.83 -22.02
CA PRO A 6 34.37 -16.80 -23.00
C PRO A 6 33.86 -15.44 -22.50
N PHE A 7 34.77 -14.50 -22.20
CA PHE A 7 34.44 -13.09 -22.04
C PHE A 7 34.57 -12.39 -23.40
N ILE A 8 33.44 -12.04 -24.00
CA ILE A 8 33.40 -11.20 -25.20
C ILE A 8 33.48 -9.75 -24.74
N LYS A 9 34.52 -9.02 -25.16
CA LYS A 9 34.63 -7.57 -24.87
C LYS A 9 33.37 -6.87 -25.41
N PRO A 10 32.58 -6.17 -24.58
CA PRO A 10 31.41 -5.45 -25.08
C PRO A 10 31.85 -4.34 -26.04
N TYR A 11 31.07 -4.14 -27.10
CA TYR A 11 31.18 -2.93 -27.92
C TYR A 11 30.69 -1.75 -27.09
N VAL A 12 31.49 -0.68 -27.07
CA VAL A 12 31.16 0.60 -26.45
C VAL A 12 31.43 1.66 -27.50
N GLU A 13 30.41 2.48 -27.79
CA GLU A 13 30.51 3.60 -28.70
C GLU A 13 31.64 4.55 -28.30
N TYR A 14 32.41 5.04 -29.29
CA TYR A 14 33.49 5.98 -29.07
C TYR A 14 33.13 7.35 -29.65
N ASN A 15 32.92 8.33 -28.77
CA ASN A 15 32.61 9.70 -29.15
C ASN A 15 33.86 10.59 -28.97
N GLU A 16 34.47 11.02 -30.07
CA GLU A 16 35.67 11.87 -30.04
C GLU A 16 35.37 13.31 -29.56
N HIS A 17 34.13 13.76 -29.69
CA HIS A 17 33.74 15.17 -29.50
C HIS A 17 32.74 15.39 -28.35
N GLY A 18 32.46 14.36 -27.56
CA GLY A 18 31.54 14.43 -26.42
C GLY A 18 31.55 13.17 -25.58
N TRP A 19 30.72 13.14 -24.54
CA TRP A 19 30.59 12.03 -23.60
C TRP A 19 29.28 11.23 -23.75
N GLY A 20 28.43 11.61 -24.72
CA GLY A 20 27.14 10.97 -24.98
C GLY A 20 27.18 9.97 -26.15
N PRO A 21 26.03 9.34 -26.50
CA PRO A 21 25.93 8.49 -27.69
C PRO A 21 26.38 9.28 -28.93
N CYS A 22 27.17 8.63 -29.79
CA CYS A 22 27.61 9.21 -31.06
C CYS A 22 26.74 8.77 -32.23
N GLU A 23 26.07 7.63 -32.10
CA GLU A 23 25.22 7.05 -33.13
C GLU A 23 23.80 6.84 -32.59
N VAL A 24 22.81 6.83 -33.49
CA VAL A 24 21.48 6.32 -33.17
C VAL A 24 21.50 4.83 -33.47
N PRO A 25 21.00 3.93 -32.60
CA PRO A 25 20.99 2.50 -32.86
C PRO A 25 20.39 2.19 -34.25
N GLU A 26 21.10 1.37 -35.05
CA GLU A 26 20.65 0.97 -36.39
C GLU A 26 19.35 0.16 -36.30
N LEU A 27 18.22 0.85 -36.45
CA LEU A 27 16.88 0.30 -36.40
C LEU A 27 16.08 0.88 -37.58
N ASP A 28 15.73 0.02 -38.54
CA ASP A 28 14.90 0.35 -39.72
C ASP A 28 13.41 0.55 -39.36
N VAL A 29 13.13 1.20 -38.23
CA VAL A 29 11.80 1.27 -37.60
C VAL A 29 11.57 2.70 -37.08
N PRO A 30 10.61 3.47 -37.63
CA PRO A 30 10.25 4.79 -37.13
C PRO A 30 9.97 4.81 -35.61
N TYR A 31 10.61 5.72 -34.88
CA TYR A 31 10.46 5.80 -33.42
C TYR A 31 9.12 6.42 -33.02
N GLN A 32 8.18 5.58 -32.55
CA GLN A 32 6.97 6.04 -31.87
C GLN A 32 6.99 5.64 -30.39
N PRO A 33 6.93 6.60 -29.44
CA PRO A 33 6.80 6.31 -28.02
C PRO A 33 5.47 5.62 -27.70
N PHE A 34 5.48 4.71 -26.72
CA PHE A 34 4.32 3.95 -26.26
C PHE A 34 4.46 3.60 -24.77
N CYS A 35 3.35 3.24 -24.12
CA CYS A 35 3.35 2.78 -22.74
C CYS A 35 2.81 1.33 -22.65
N LYS A 36 3.60 0.40 -22.11
CA LYS A 36 3.22 -1.02 -22.01
C LYS A 36 2.00 -1.28 -21.11
N SER A 37 1.69 -0.37 -20.19
CA SER A 37 0.53 -0.47 -19.28
C SER A 37 -0.78 0.08 -19.87
N ASP A 38 -0.76 0.65 -21.08
CA ASP A 38 -1.97 1.21 -21.69
C ASP A 38 -2.98 0.11 -22.03
N ARG A 39 -4.26 0.43 -21.89
CA ARG A 39 -5.34 -0.53 -22.11
C ARG A 39 -5.46 -0.87 -23.60
N LEU A 40 -5.33 -2.15 -23.93
CA LEU A 40 -5.54 -2.69 -25.28
C LEU A 40 -7.03 -3.04 -25.53
N GLY A 41 -7.39 -3.28 -26.80
CA GLY A 41 -8.72 -3.80 -27.20
C GLY A 41 -9.75 -2.77 -27.68
N LYS A 42 -9.32 -1.67 -28.30
CA LYS A 42 -10.21 -0.71 -28.98
C LYS A 42 -10.68 -1.29 -30.34
N ILE A 43 -11.99 -1.33 -30.56
CA ILE A 43 -12.60 -1.74 -31.84
C ILE A 43 -12.68 -0.51 -32.78
N CYS A 44 -12.47 -0.74 -34.08
CA CYS A 44 -12.73 0.23 -35.15
C CYS A 44 -14.02 -0.15 -35.88
N ASP A 45 -14.88 0.84 -36.15
CA ASP A 45 -16.19 0.65 -36.80
C ASP A 45 -16.51 1.89 -37.66
N TRP A 46 -16.59 1.72 -38.97
CA TRP A 46 -16.91 2.77 -39.94
C TRP A 46 -18.42 3.05 -40.09
N THR A 47 -19.28 2.26 -39.42
CA THR A 47 -20.74 2.41 -39.46
C THR A 47 -21.32 3.13 -38.22
N ALA A 48 -20.52 3.25 -37.15
CA ALA A 48 -20.95 3.79 -35.87
C ALA A 48 -21.17 5.31 -35.89
N MET A 49 -22.43 5.74 -36.02
CA MET A 49 -22.78 7.18 -36.05
C MET A 49 -22.42 7.97 -34.79
N VAL A 50 -22.28 7.34 -33.61
CA VAL A 50 -21.77 7.99 -32.38
C VAL A 50 -21.07 6.95 -31.49
N PRO A 51 -19.76 7.09 -31.20
CA PRO A 51 -19.11 6.29 -30.16
C PRO A 51 -19.67 6.64 -28.78
N GLU A 52 -20.04 5.64 -27.97
CA GLU A 52 -20.40 5.88 -26.57
C GLU A 52 -19.24 6.56 -25.82
N LYS A 53 -19.41 7.83 -25.43
CA LYS A 53 -18.35 8.70 -24.89
C LYS A 53 -17.57 8.17 -23.67
N LYS A 54 -18.03 7.08 -23.04
CA LYS A 54 -17.43 6.48 -21.84
C LYS A 54 -16.29 5.49 -22.11
N PHE A 55 -16.18 4.97 -23.34
CA PHE A 55 -15.20 3.92 -23.67
C PHE A 55 -13.95 4.41 -24.40
N PRO A 56 -14.02 5.32 -25.41
CA PRO A 56 -12.84 5.77 -26.15
C PRO A 56 -11.73 6.36 -25.27
N SER A 57 -12.10 7.08 -24.20
CA SER A 57 -11.13 7.68 -23.26
C SER A 57 -10.34 6.67 -22.43
N LYS A 58 -10.75 5.38 -22.39
CA LYS A 58 -10.02 4.31 -21.70
C LYS A 58 -8.88 3.73 -22.54
N TYR A 59 -8.86 4.01 -23.84
CA TYR A 59 -7.88 3.54 -24.82
C TYR A 59 -7.04 4.69 -25.40
N ALA A 60 -7.14 5.89 -24.80
CA ALA A 60 -6.29 7.02 -25.15
C ALA A 60 -4.99 6.88 -24.35
N SER A 61 -3.85 6.86 -25.04
CA SER A 61 -2.56 6.87 -24.37
C SER A 61 -2.35 8.19 -23.63
N THR A 62 -1.78 8.13 -22.43
CA THR A 62 -1.39 9.31 -21.65
C THR A 62 -0.04 9.89 -22.09
N PHE A 63 0.77 9.14 -22.85
CA PHE A 63 2.12 9.54 -23.26
C PHE A 63 2.42 9.11 -24.69
N GLY A 64 3.12 9.95 -25.46
CA GLY A 64 3.58 9.55 -26.80
C GLY A 64 2.47 9.45 -27.86
N ASN A 65 1.44 10.29 -27.77
CA ASN A 65 0.32 10.34 -28.72
C ASN A 65 0.76 10.93 -30.08
N ASN A 66 1.58 10.16 -30.81
CA ASN A 66 2.20 10.49 -32.09
C ASN A 66 1.55 9.69 -33.24
N SER A 67 1.70 10.15 -34.48
CA SER A 67 1.01 9.59 -35.65
C SER A 67 1.96 9.08 -36.74
N GLN A 68 3.12 8.52 -36.36
CA GLN A 68 4.07 7.97 -37.35
C GLN A 68 3.54 6.69 -38.00
N TYR A 69 2.86 5.84 -37.22
CA TYR A 69 2.18 4.64 -37.71
C TYR A 69 0.68 4.87 -37.99
N ALA A 70 0.32 6.07 -38.48
CA ALA A 70 -1.06 6.41 -38.82
C ALA A 70 -1.25 6.48 -40.34
N TYR A 71 -2.30 5.84 -40.82
CA TYR A 71 -2.79 6.00 -42.19
C TYR A 71 -3.92 7.03 -42.21
N PHE A 72 -3.79 8.04 -43.07
CA PHE A 72 -4.84 9.02 -43.35
C PHE A 72 -5.30 8.79 -44.79
N TYR A 73 -6.58 8.46 -44.97
CA TYR A 73 -7.18 8.36 -46.29
C TYR A 73 -7.67 9.74 -46.73
N GLU A 74 -7.12 10.28 -47.81
CA GLU A 74 -7.40 11.66 -48.24
C GLU A 74 -8.86 11.84 -48.73
N ASP A 75 -9.45 10.78 -49.28
CA ASP A 75 -10.81 10.73 -49.83
C ASP A 75 -11.79 9.92 -48.93
N ASP A 76 -11.75 10.10 -47.60
CA ASP A 76 -12.67 9.43 -46.63
C ASP A 76 -14.11 10.01 -46.64
N ASP A 77 -14.67 10.17 -47.84
CA ASP A 77 -15.99 10.72 -48.09
C ASP A 77 -16.87 9.68 -48.82
N SER A 78 -18.11 9.51 -48.36
CA SER A 78 -19.09 8.61 -49.00
C SER A 78 -19.69 9.17 -50.30
N THR A 79 -18.94 10.01 -51.02
CA THR A 79 -19.35 10.74 -52.24
C THR A 79 -19.25 9.89 -53.50
N PHE A 80 -18.39 8.87 -53.51
CA PHE A 80 -18.26 7.94 -54.63
C PHE A 80 -19.45 6.98 -54.72
N HIS A 81 -20.15 7.00 -55.84
CA HIS A 81 -21.19 6.02 -56.17
C HIS A 81 -20.62 4.88 -57.02
N LEU A 82 -20.94 3.63 -56.66
CA LEU A 82 -20.60 2.47 -57.47
C LEU A 82 -21.42 2.48 -58.76
N VAL A 83 -20.75 2.64 -59.91
CA VAL A 83 -21.39 2.58 -61.22
C VAL A 83 -21.55 1.11 -61.63
N ASP A 84 -22.79 0.63 -61.67
CA ASP A 84 -23.12 -0.68 -62.21
C ASP A 84 -22.91 -0.69 -63.73
N THR A 85 -21.97 -1.54 -64.19
CA THR A 85 -21.67 -1.75 -65.62
C THR A 85 -22.45 -2.92 -66.23
N THR A 86 -23.34 -3.57 -65.46
CA THR A 86 -24.19 -4.64 -65.98
C THR A 86 -25.37 -4.07 -66.78
N GLY A 87 -25.22 -4.10 -68.10
CA GLY A 87 -26.26 -3.66 -69.02
C GLY A 87 -27.55 -4.46 -68.87
N SER A 88 -28.64 -3.76 -68.56
CA SER A 88 -30.04 -4.18 -68.72
C SER A 88 -30.52 -5.45 -67.96
N LYS A 89 -31.28 -5.22 -66.88
CA LYS A 89 -32.65 -5.78 -66.75
C LYS A 89 -33.45 -5.04 -65.68
N ALA A 90 -34.36 -4.18 -66.13
CA ALA A 90 -35.31 -3.50 -65.26
C ALA A 90 -36.37 -4.49 -64.73
N THR A 91 -36.18 -4.98 -63.51
CA THR A 91 -37.25 -5.63 -62.72
C THR A 91 -38.04 -4.57 -61.97
N LYS A 92 -39.36 -4.55 -62.22
CA LYS A 92 -40.29 -3.48 -61.83
C LYS A 92 -40.46 -3.34 -60.31
N PRO A 93 -40.74 -2.14 -59.78
CA PRO A 93 -40.99 -1.94 -58.35
C PRO A 93 -42.36 -2.49 -57.94
N TYR A 94 -42.43 -3.21 -56.82
CA TYR A 94 -43.69 -3.72 -56.27
C TYR A 94 -43.94 -3.20 -54.85
N GLN A 95 -44.85 -2.22 -54.73
CA GLN A 95 -45.41 -1.81 -53.44
C GLN A 95 -46.54 -2.75 -53.02
N ARG A 96 -46.53 -3.23 -51.76
CA ARG A 96 -47.68 -3.63 -50.90
C ARG A 96 -47.13 -4.22 -49.59
N GLY A 97 -47.68 -3.99 -48.40
CA GLY A 97 -48.74 -3.06 -47.96
C GLY A 97 -48.59 -2.82 -46.44
N ARG A 98 -48.75 -1.60 -45.95
CA ARG A 98 -49.97 -1.13 -45.23
C ARG A 98 -50.57 -2.09 -44.20
N TYR A 99 -50.45 -1.72 -42.92
CA TYR A 99 -51.59 -1.61 -42.00
C TYR A 99 -51.44 -0.33 -41.13
N ARG A 100 -52.55 0.36 -40.84
CA ARG A 100 -52.65 1.62 -40.06
C ARG A 100 -53.57 1.43 -38.84
N THR A 101 -53.40 2.27 -37.80
CA THR A 101 -54.40 2.81 -36.82
C THR A 101 -53.62 3.63 -35.77
N ASN A 102 -53.96 4.83 -35.30
CA ASN A 102 -54.97 5.86 -35.64
C ASN A 102 -54.36 7.28 -35.40
N MET A 103 -54.81 8.40 -35.98
CA MET A 103 -55.90 9.33 -35.57
C MET A 103 -55.87 9.73 -34.06
N ARG A 104 -56.01 11.00 -33.63
CA ARG A 104 -56.39 12.25 -34.33
C ARG A 104 -56.12 13.52 -33.48
N ASN A 105 -55.71 14.60 -34.14
CA ASN A 105 -56.11 16.02 -34.00
C ASN A 105 -56.16 16.82 -32.65
N ASN A 106 -55.87 18.12 -32.86
CA ASN A 106 -56.20 19.35 -32.10
C ASN A 106 -55.12 19.88 -31.14
N VAL A 107 -54.49 21.07 -31.30
CA VAL A 107 -54.85 22.40 -31.88
C VAL A 107 -55.63 23.33 -30.93
N ARG A 108 -54.90 24.36 -30.45
CA ARG A 108 -55.32 25.67 -29.88
C ARG A 108 -55.91 25.78 -28.46
N THR A 109 -55.57 26.93 -27.85
CA THR A 109 -56.38 27.80 -26.96
C THR A 109 -56.10 27.82 -25.44
N ARG A 110 -55.25 28.79 -25.04
CA ARG A 110 -55.47 29.83 -24.00
C ARG A 110 -56.75 29.73 -23.12
N GLY A 111 -56.60 29.52 -21.80
CA GLY A 111 -57.65 29.66 -20.77
C GLY A 111 -57.39 28.69 -19.60
N ARG A 112 -57.19 29.10 -18.34
CA ARG A 112 -57.99 29.89 -17.37
C ARG A 112 -58.88 29.02 -16.46
N THR A 113 -58.31 28.74 -15.27
CA THR A 113 -58.96 28.53 -13.94
C THR A 113 -60.00 27.41 -13.70
N GLY A 114 -59.75 26.64 -12.64
CA GLY A 114 -60.73 25.87 -11.86
C GLY A 114 -59.99 24.81 -11.01
N ARG A 115 -60.05 24.65 -9.68
CA ARG A 115 -60.66 25.27 -8.47
C ARG A 115 -61.29 24.14 -7.64
N GLY A 116 -60.92 24.06 -6.35
CA GLY A 116 -61.43 23.11 -5.35
C GLY A 116 -60.26 22.40 -4.66
N THR A 117 -60.13 22.33 -3.33
CA THR A 117 -61.09 22.52 -2.22
C THR A 117 -60.50 23.32 -1.01
N PRO A 118 -61.29 23.73 0.01
CA PRO A 118 -60.96 24.87 0.90
C PRO A 118 -60.87 24.56 2.42
N ASN A 119 -60.70 25.63 3.22
CA ASN A 119 -60.85 25.82 4.70
C ASN A 119 -59.53 26.00 5.49
N ILE A 120 -59.39 26.78 6.58
CA ILE A 120 -60.18 27.83 7.30
C ILE A 120 -59.13 28.60 8.15
N ALA A 121 -58.85 29.91 7.94
CA ALA A 121 -59.40 31.12 8.58
C ALA A 121 -58.77 31.57 9.94
N SER A 122 -58.74 32.90 10.16
CA SER A 122 -58.55 33.66 11.43
C SER A 122 -57.10 33.93 11.94
N LEU A 123 -56.73 35.06 12.60
CA LEU A 123 -57.14 36.50 12.54
C LEU A 123 -56.19 37.34 13.46
N GLY A 124 -55.68 38.51 13.01
CA GLY A 124 -55.15 39.63 13.84
C GLY A 124 -53.83 39.42 14.63
N GLY A 125 -53.02 40.45 14.94
CA GLY A 125 -53.03 41.87 14.58
C GLY A 125 -51.95 42.69 15.33
N SER A 126 -51.76 43.97 14.97
CA SER A 126 -51.22 45.09 15.82
C SER A 126 -49.76 44.98 16.39
N THR A 127 -48.85 45.97 16.46
CA THR A 127 -48.54 47.34 15.91
C THR A 127 -47.37 47.91 16.76
N ALA A 128 -46.71 48.98 16.29
CA ALA A 128 -45.62 49.77 16.95
C ALA A 128 -44.25 49.04 17.10
N GLY A 129 -43.07 49.63 16.89
CA GLY A 129 -42.59 51.01 16.67
C GLY A 129 -41.15 51.08 17.25
N GLY A 130 -40.19 51.94 16.86
CA GLY A 130 -40.04 52.94 15.80
C GLY A 130 -38.62 53.54 15.82
N ALA A 131 -38.20 54.21 14.73
CA ALA A 131 -37.08 55.17 14.54
C ALA A 131 -35.78 55.06 15.42
N THR A 132 -34.58 54.89 14.85
CA THR A 132 -33.63 55.96 14.40
C THR A 132 -32.23 55.32 14.11
N ALA A 133 -31.18 55.93 13.51
CA ALA A 133 -31.00 57.02 12.53
C ALA A 133 -29.52 57.02 12.02
N SER A 134 -29.19 57.90 11.04
CA SER A 134 -27.86 58.13 10.39
C SER A 134 -27.29 56.96 9.53
N SER A 135 -27.06 57.05 8.21
CA SER A 135 -26.35 58.05 7.37
C SER A 135 -24.82 58.06 7.63
N THR A 136 -23.89 58.14 6.66
CA THR A 136 -23.95 58.79 5.33
C THR A 136 -22.81 58.34 4.35
N LYS A 137 -23.19 58.09 3.08
CA LYS A 137 -22.42 58.20 1.79
C LYS A 137 -21.17 57.34 1.42
N TYR A 138 -21.04 57.23 0.08
CA TYR A 138 -19.92 56.76 -0.77
C TYR A 138 -19.70 55.23 -0.86
N GLY A 139 -19.72 54.59 -2.04
CA GLY A 139 -20.09 55.04 -3.39
C GLY A 139 -19.73 53.99 -4.47
N LYS A 140 -20.35 54.07 -5.67
CA LYS A 140 -20.05 53.31 -6.93
C LYS A 140 -19.82 51.77 -6.81
N GLY A 141 -20.57 50.87 -7.46
CA GLY A 141 -21.30 50.96 -8.73
C GLY A 141 -20.77 49.90 -9.71
N ARG A 142 -21.66 49.10 -10.33
CA ARG A 142 -21.38 48.03 -11.34
C ARG A 142 -20.42 46.90 -10.92
N HIS A 143 -20.97 45.72 -10.63
CA HIS A 143 -20.98 44.59 -11.59
C HIS A 143 -21.74 43.36 -11.07
N THR A 144 -23.04 43.29 -11.39
CA THR A 144 -23.85 42.07 -11.28
C THR A 144 -23.84 41.30 -12.61
N ARG A 145 -22.73 40.62 -12.93
CA ARG A 145 -22.62 39.65 -14.04
C ARG A 145 -21.38 38.75 -13.86
N ASN A 146 -21.52 37.46 -14.19
CA ASN A 146 -20.47 36.43 -14.30
C ASN A 146 -19.68 36.00 -13.06
N THR A 147 -20.32 35.22 -12.18
CA THR A 147 -19.65 34.25 -11.27
C THR A 147 -20.18 32.82 -11.45
N GLN A 148 -20.74 32.49 -12.62
CA GLN A 148 -21.25 31.15 -12.97
C GLN A 148 -20.28 30.28 -13.80
N ASN A 149 -19.00 30.63 -13.93
CA ASN A 149 -18.11 29.96 -14.90
C ASN A 149 -16.65 29.73 -14.45
N VAL A 150 -16.37 29.65 -13.14
CA VAL A 150 -15.07 29.21 -12.60
C VAL A 150 -15.31 28.17 -11.51
N GLY A 151 -15.49 26.93 -11.94
CA GLY A 151 -15.85 25.81 -11.07
C GLY A 151 -16.21 24.53 -11.83
N ARG A 152 -15.69 24.38 -13.07
CA ARG A 152 -15.85 23.13 -13.83
C ARG A 152 -15.09 22.04 -13.10
N ARG A 153 -15.84 21.22 -12.37
CA ARG A 153 -15.39 19.96 -11.77
C ARG A 153 -14.72 19.14 -12.87
N PHE A 154 -13.39 19.11 -12.91
CA PHE A 154 -12.67 18.09 -13.65
C PHE A 154 -13.10 16.74 -13.06
N GLY A 155 -13.65 15.87 -13.90
CA GLY A 155 -14.20 14.60 -13.44
C GLY A 155 -13.10 13.75 -12.84
N ARG A 156 -13.31 13.24 -11.62
CA ARG A 156 -12.41 12.31 -10.91
C ARG A 156 -12.37 10.90 -11.55
N ASN A 157 -12.12 10.87 -12.86
CA ASN A 157 -11.91 9.66 -13.65
C ASN A 157 -10.51 9.69 -14.25
N ALA A 158 -9.52 10.19 -13.50
CA ALA A 158 -8.15 9.75 -13.74
C ALA A 158 -8.16 8.22 -13.59
N PRO A 159 -7.67 7.45 -14.57
CA PRO A 159 -7.50 6.03 -14.35
C PRO A 159 -6.53 5.86 -13.19
N THR A 160 -6.98 5.27 -12.08
CA THR A 160 -6.07 4.71 -11.07
C THR A 160 -5.06 3.86 -11.82
N ARG A 161 -3.76 4.23 -11.76
CA ARG A 161 -2.69 3.36 -12.26
C ARG A 161 -2.94 1.97 -11.69
N ILE A 162 -2.92 0.97 -12.57
CA ILE A 162 -3.09 -0.43 -12.20
C ILE A 162 -1.97 -0.70 -11.19
N ARG A 163 -2.33 -1.10 -9.96
CA ARG A 163 -1.30 -1.42 -8.96
C ARG A 163 -0.51 -2.63 -9.43
N GLU A 164 0.77 -2.62 -9.14
CA GLU A 164 1.68 -3.71 -9.47
C GLU A 164 1.46 -4.89 -8.53
N SER A 165 1.61 -6.09 -9.10
CA SER A 165 1.58 -7.35 -8.36
C SER A 165 2.95 -7.55 -7.71
N SER A 166 3.02 -8.03 -6.47
CA SER A 166 4.31 -8.31 -5.81
C SER A 166 5.07 -9.45 -6.51
N VAL A 167 4.35 -10.32 -7.21
CA VAL A 167 4.91 -11.40 -8.02
C VAL A 167 4.19 -11.55 -9.36
N MET A 168 4.92 -11.99 -10.39
CA MET A 168 4.36 -12.32 -11.69
C MET A 168 3.76 -13.74 -11.66
N VAL A 169 2.42 -13.82 -11.66
CA VAL A 169 1.69 -15.10 -11.69
C VAL A 169 1.96 -15.81 -13.01
N GLN A 170 2.57 -17.00 -12.94
CA GLN A 170 2.93 -17.79 -14.11
C GLN A 170 1.77 -18.67 -14.59
N SER A 171 1.78 -19.05 -15.87
CA SER A 171 0.70 -19.83 -16.50
C SER A 171 0.58 -21.29 -16.01
N ASN A 172 1.59 -21.78 -15.27
CA ASN A 172 1.63 -23.11 -14.68
C ASN A 172 1.19 -23.14 -13.20
N TRP A 173 0.88 -22.00 -12.59
CA TRP A 173 0.37 -21.93 -11.21
C TRP A 173 -1.12 -22.26 -11.17
N VAL A 174 -1.55 -23.08 -10.21
CA VAL A 174 -2.97 -23.50 -10.09
C VAL A 174 -3.63 -22.72 -8.95
N SER A 175 -4.67 -21.94 -9.26
CA SER A 175 -5.46 -21.24 -8.23
C SER A 175 -6.31 -22.23 -7.45
N ILE A 176 -6.03 -22.41 -6.16
CA ILE A 176 -6.72 -23.34 -5.26
C ILE A 176 -8.02 -22.72 -4.71
N GLU A 177 -7.92 -21.53 -4.10
CA GLU A 177 -9.05 -20.84 -3.46
C GLU A 177 -8.90 -19.32 -3.62
N GLU A 178 -10.01 -18.64 -3.90
CA GLU A 178 -10.11 -17.18 -3.92
C GLU A 178 -11.01 -16.70 -2.77
N ILE A 179 -10.52 -15.80 -1.91
CA ILE A 179 -11.29 -15.29 -0.77
C ILE A 179 -11.35 -13.76 -0.79
N ASP A 180 -12.57 -13.21 -0.86
CA ASP A 180 -12.80 -11.77 -0.78
C ASP A 180 -12.70 -11.23 0.66
N PHE A 181 -12.43 -9.94 0.80
CA PHE A 181 -12.35 -9.29 2.11
C PHE A 181 -13.66 -9.38 2.92
N PRO A 182 -14.87 -9.28 2.32
CA PRO A 182 -16.14 -9.50 3.03
C PRO A 182 -16.32 -10.90 3.65
N ARG A 183 -15.73 -11.96 3.09
CA ARG A 183 -15.65 -13.29 3.73
C ARG A 183 -14.67 -13.27 4.91
N LEU A 184 -13.46 -12.73 4.72
CA LEU A 184 -12.41 -12.67 5.75
C LEU A 184 -12.83 -11.86 6.99
N LEU A 185 -13.54 -10.74 6.81
CA LEU A 185 -14.04 -9.89 7.89
C LEU A 185 -15.13 -10.55 8.77
N LYS A 186 -15.67 -11.70 8.35
CA LYS A 186 -16.66 -12.48 9.12
C LYS A 186 -16.05 -13.64 9.90
N LEU A 187 -14.77 -13.95 9.68
CA LEU A 187 -14.06 -14.99 10.41
C LEU A 187 -13.81 -14.55 11.85
N ALA A 188 -13.85 -15.50 12.78
CA ALA A 188 -13.49 -15.27 14.17
C ALA A 188 -12.99 -16.58 14.80
N LEU A 189 -11.94 -16.49 15.60
CA LEU A 189 -11.45 -17.57 16.46
C LEU A 189 -11.26 -17.02 17.89
N PRO A 190 -12.30 -17.06 18.73
CA PRO A 190 -12.25 -16.51 20.08
C PRO A 190 -11.52 -17.44 21.05
N ASN A 191 -11.18 -16.91 22.23
CA ASN A 191 -10.57 -17.64 23.37
C ASN A 191 -9.14 -18.16 23.12
N ILE A 192 -8.41 -17.61 22.14
CA ILE A 192 -6.98 -17.87 22.01
C ILE A 192 -6.23 -17.29 23.22
N LYS A 193 -5.45 -18.14 23.88
CA LYS A 193 -4.65 -17.78 25.05
C LYS A 193 -3.43 -16.93 24.66
N GLU A 194 -2.85 -16.23 25.62
CA GLU A 194 -1.55 -15.60 25.43
C GLU A 194 -0.49 -16.66 25.08
N GLY A 195 0.43 -16.31 24.19
CA GLY A 195 1.45 -17.24 23.70
C GLY A 195 2.39 -17.64 24.83
N LYS A 196 2.75 -18.92 24.93
CA LYS A 196 3.72 -19.40 25.91
C LYS A 196 5.13 -19.25 25.34
N ASP A 197 6.02 -18.54 26.04
CA ASP A 197 7.44 -18.49 25.68
C ASP A 197 8.07 -19.90 25.77
N ILE A 198 8.76 -20.33 24.71
CA ILE A 198 9.50 -21.59 24.62
C ILE A 198 11.01 -21.36 24.74
N ALA A 199 11.50 -20.32 24.05
CA ALA A 199 12.90 -19.90 24.04
C ALA A 199 12.97 -18.38 23.94
N THR A 200 13.97 -17.79 24.59
CA THR A 200 14.22 -16.34 24.57
C THR A 200 15.67 -16.08 24.22
N CYS A 201 15.91 -15.20 23.24
CA CYS A 201 17.22 -15.05 22.61
C CYS A 201 17.58 -13.58 22.34
N GLY A 202 18.85 -13.24 22.42
CA GLY A 202 19.39 -11.90 22.10
C GLY A 202 19.47 -10.97 23.31
N SER A 203 19.56 -9.66 23.06
CA SER A 203 19.71 -8.65 24.11
C SER A 203 19.00 -7.34 23.77
N LEU A 204 18.62 -6.60 24.81
CA LEU A 204 17.87 -5.36 24.70
C LEU A 204 18.57 -4.23 25.46
N GLU A 205 18.75 -3.10 24.79
CA GLU A 205 19.15 -1.84 25.42
C GLU A 205 17.96 -1.20 26.15
N PHE A 206 18.27 -0.35 27.14
CA PHE A 206 17.23 0.37 27.88
C PHE A 206 16.78 1.61 27.11
N TYR A 207 15.46 1.84 27.10
CA TYR A 207 14.87 3.03 26.51
C TYR A 207 15.23 4.31 27.29
N ASP A 208 15.67 5.35 26.58
CA ASP A 208 15.95 6.65 27.18
C ASP A 208 14.65 7.47 27.39
N LYS A 209 14.19 7.50 28.65
CA LYS A 209 13.07 8.31 29.15
C LYS A 209 13.19 9.81 28.84
N LEU A 210 14.34 10.35 28.43
CA LEU A 210 14.43 11.74 27.97
C LEU A 210 13.73 11.96 26.62
N TYR A 211 13.59 10.93 25.77
CA TYR A 211 12.84 11.04 24.50
C TYR A 211 11.34 11.25 24.71
N ASP A 212 10.77 10.79 25.84
CA ASP A 212 9.38 11.08 26.22
C ASP A 212 9.12 12.58 26.53
N ARG A 213 10.19 13.42 26.58
CA ARG A 213 10.11 14.87 26.76
C ARG A 213 10.29 15.67 25.46
N VAL A 214 10.49 15.00 24.33
CA VAL A 214 10.61 15.65 23.00
C VAL A 214 9.23 16.11 22.55
N ASN A 215 9.15 17.37 22.13
CA ASN A 215 7.96 18.06 21.62
C ASN A 215 8.39 19.12 20.59
N LEU A 216 7.43 19.87 20.04
CA LEU A 216 7.68 20.80 18.93
C LEU A 216 8.60 21.99 19.28
N ARG A 217 8.95 22.20 20.55
CA ARG A 217 9.88 23.26 21.00
C ARG A 217 11.30 22.76 21.26
N ASN A 218 11.50 21.45 21.31
CA ASN A 218 12.78 20.79 21.56
C ASN A 218 12.93 19.52 20.69
N GLU A 219 12.57 19.63 19.41
CA GLU A 219 12.78 18.58 18.43
C GLU A 219 14.25 18.13 18.41
N LYS A 220 14.48 16.83 18.18
CA LYS A 220 15.83 16.26 18.06
C LYS A 220 16.08 15.86 16.60
N PRO A 221 17.27 16.10 16.02
CA PRO A 221 17.62 15.55 14.71
C PRO A 221 17.62 14.02 14.76
N LEU A 222 17.09 13.38 13.72
CA LEU A 222 17.24 11.94 13.53
C LEU A 222 18.68 11.65 13.13
N GLN A 223 19.33 10.70 13.82
CA GLN A 223 20.70 10.28 13.54
C GLN A 223 20.71 9.03 12.66
N LYS A 224 21.69 8.91 11.76
CA LYS A 224 21.96 7.66 11.03
C LYS A 224 22.59 6.66 12.01
N MET A 225 22.00 5.48 12.14
CA MET A 225 22.42 4.43 13.07
C MET A 225 23.04 3.27 12.29
N ALA A 226 24.37 3.12 12.38
CA ALA A 226 25.13 2.10 11.68
C ALA A 226 25.08 0.74 12.43
N ARG A 227 23.90 0.14 12.48
CA ARG A 227 23.63 -1.18 13.07
C ARG A 227 22.89 -2.07 12.10
N VAL A 228 23.12 -3.38 12.15
CA VAL A 228 22.44 -4.36 11.29
C VAL A 228 21.17 -4.89 11.96
N VAL A 229 20.07 -4.92 11.19
CA VAL A 229 18.82 -5.61 11.56
C VAL A 229 18.68 -6.81 10.64
N HIS A 230 18.79 -8.02 11.21
CA HIS A 230 18.56 -9.24 10.44
C HIS A 230 17.07 -9.47 10.19
N THR A 231 16.73 -9.65 8.91
CA THR A 231 15.39 -9.89 8.36
C THR A 231 15.13 -11.37 8.04
N VAL A 232 15.85 -12.31 8.68
CA VAL A 232 15.80 -13.76 8.38
C VAL A 232 14.38 -14.32 8.31
N THR A 233 14.05 -15.08 7.27
CA THR A 233 12.76 -15.77 7.11
C THR A 233 12.60 -16.95 8.11
N THR A 234 11.50 -17.71 8.03
CA THR A 234 11.14 -18.76 8.98
C THR A 234 11.98 -20.03 8.82
N THR A 235 12.24 -20.47 7.58
CA THR A 235 13.00 -21.71 7.32
C THR A 235 14.49 -21.58 7.58
N ASP A 236 15.07 -20.40 7.39
CA ASP A 236 16.50 -20.16 7.65
C ASP A 236 16.82 -19.93 9.14
N ASP A 237 15.81 -19.64 9.95
CA ASP A 237 15.94 -19.48 11.40
C ASP A 237 16.45 -20.78 12.08
N PRO A 238 17.62 -20.78 12.73
CA PRO A 238 18.19 -21.99 13.33
C PRO A 238 17.42 -22.44 14.58
N VAL A 239 16.72 -21.54 15.28
CA VAL A 239 15.91 -21.86 16.44
C VAL A 239 14.59 -22.50 16.01
N ILE A 240 13.94 -22.00 14.94
CA ILE A 240 12.76 -22.65 14.35
C ILE A 240 13.12 -24.02 13.78
N ARG A 241 14.26 -24.16 13.08
CA ARG A 241 14.78 -25.47 12.61
C ARG A 241 15.09 -26.44 13.76
N ARG A 242 15.44 -25.94 14.95
CA ARG A 242 15.60 -26.73 16.19
C ARG A 242 14.25 -27.14 16.78
N LEU A 243 13.35 -26.18 16.99
CA LEU A 243 12.03 -26.38 17.61
C LEU A 243 11.13 -27.30 16.79
N SER A 244 11.10 -27.12 15.46
CA SER A 244 10.27 -27.90 14.54
C SER A 244 10.55 -29.39 14.54
N LYS A 245 11.71 -29.85 15.02
CA LYS A 245 12.01 -31.28 15.23
C LYS A 245 11.25 -31.90 16.40
N THR A 246 10.81 -31.07 17.36
CA THR A 246 10.27 -31.52 18.66
C THR A 246 8.83 -31.11 18.94
N MET A 247 8.37 -29.97 18.41
CA MET A 247 7.08 -29.38 18.75
C MET A 247 6.58 -28.42 17.66
N GLY A 248 5.28 -28.13 17.69
CA GLY A 248 4.61 -27.30 16.70
C GLY A 248 4.36 -28.01 15.36
N ASN A 249 3.41 -27.48 14.61
CA ASN A 249 3.15 -27.87 13.23
C ASN A 249 2.87 -26.71 12.29
N VAL A 250 2.81 -25.47 12.79
CA VAL A 250 2.86 -24.26 11.98
C VAL A 250 3.98 -23.36 12.49
N PHE A 251 4.84 -22.88 11.59
CA PHE A 251 6.01 -22.05 11.90
C PHE A 251 5.97 -20.74 11.12
N ALA A 252 6.29 -19.61 11.75
CA ALA A 252 6.26 -18.28 11.13
C ALA A 252 7.11 -17.23 11.89
N THR A 253 7.28 -16.05 11.29
CA THR A 253 7.69 -14.82 11.98
C THR A 253 6.48 -13.90 12.26
N ASP A 254 6.61 -13.00 13.24
CA ASP A 254 5.58 -11.98 13.53
C ASP A 254 5.30 -11.02 12.36
N GLU A 255 6.31 -10.73 11.54
CA GLU A 255 6.19 -9.98 10.27
C GLU A 255 5.21 -10.64 9.29
N ILE A 256 5.31 -11.96 9.12
CA ILE A 256 4.49 -12.76 8.22
C ILE A 256 3.08 -12.93 8.80
N LEU A 257 2.98 -13.27 10.09
CA LEU A 257 1.70 -13.40 10.77
C LEU A 257 0.91 -12.09 10.79
N SER A 258 1.56 -10.95 11.06
CA SER A 258 0.90 -9.64 11.08
C SER A 258 0.35 -9.25 9.71
N THR A 259 1.05 -9.60 8.63
CA THR A 259 0.62 -9.40 7.24
C THR A 259 -0.66 -10.18 6.93
N ILE A 260 -0.69 -11.48 7.29
CA ILE A 260 -1.87 -12.33 7.14
C ILE A 260 -3.03 -11.84 8.02
N MET A 261 -2.78 -11.60 9.31
CA MET A 261 -3.78 -11.14 10.28
C MET A 261 -4.41 -9.79 9.92
N CYS A 262 -3.66 -8.90 9.25
CA CYS A 262 -4.12 -7.57 8.85
C CYS A 262 -4.49 -7.47 7.36
N CYS A 263 -4.59 -8.59 6.63
CA CYS A 263 -4.74 -8.61 5.18
C CYS A 263 -5.91 -7.77 4.66
N THR A 264 -7.03 -7.72 5.40
CA THR A 264 -8.25 -6.97 5.04
C THR A 264 -8.06 -5.45 5.01
N ARG A 265 -6.93 -4.94 5.50
CA ARG A 265 -6.53 -3.53 5.45
C ARG A 265 -5.51 -3.23 4.34
N SER A 266 -4.93 -4.25 3.71
CA SER A 266 -3.92 -4.10 2.66
C SER A 266 -4.54 -3.62 1.34
N ASN A 267 -3.87 -2.67 0.69
CA ASN A 267 -4.23 -2.11 -0.60
C ASN A 267 -3.21 -2.53 -1.67
N TYR A 268 -1.92 -2.43 -1.35
CA TYR A 268 -0.85 -2.96 -2.21
C TYR A 268 -0.85 -4.48 -2.25
N SER A 269 -0.14 -5.06 -3.22
CA SER A 269 0.06 -6.49 -3.33
C SER A 269 1.19 -6.92 -2.40
N TRP A 270 1.08 -8.12 -1.88
CA TRP A 270 2.08 -8.81 -1.08
C TRP A 270 1.84 -10.30 -1.25
N ASP A 271 2.86 -11.10 -0.99
CA ASP A 271 2.78 -12.55 -1.06
C ASP A 271 3.59 -13.21 0.07
N VAL A 272 3.17 -14.42 0.44
CA VAL A 272 3.77 -15.27 1.48
C VAL A 272 3.90 -16.67 0.87
N VAL A 273 5.14 -17.17 0.84
CA VAL A 273 5.46 -18.54 0.42
C VAL A 273 5.08 -19.48 1.55
N VAL A 274 4.49 -20.63 1.21
CA VAL A 274 4.06 -21.61 2.19
C VAL A 274 4.55 -22.98 1.78
N GLU A 275 5.41 -23.58 2.59
CA GLU A 275 5.92 -24.93 2.36
C GLU A 275 5.23 -25.91 3.30
N LYS A 276 4.61 -26.96 2.74
CA LYS A 276 3.95 -28.02 3.50
C LYS A 276 4.72 -29.33 3.38
N LEU A 277 5.15 -29.86 4.52
CA LEU A 277 5.91 -31.10 4.67
C LEU A 277 5.21 -32.03 5.68
N GLY A 278 4.48 -33.02 5.19
CA GLY A 278 3.63 -33.91 5.95
C GLY A 278 2.54 -33.17 6.72
N THR A 279 2.70 -33.14 8.04
CA THR A 279 1.82 -32.41 8.97
C THR A 279 2.30 -31.01 9.31
N LYS A 280 3.46 -30.57 8.80
CA LYS A 280 4.07 -29.28 9.13
C LYS A 280 3.89 -28.26 8.01
N VAL A 281 3.68 -27.00 8.40
CA VAL A 281 3.56 -25.86 7.50
C VAL A 281 4.54 -24.79 7.95
N PHE A 282 5.37 -24.32 7.03
CA PHE A 282 6.28 -23.19 7.21
C PHE A 282 5.75 -22.01 6.39
N LEU A 283 5.60 -20.85 7.02
CA LEU A 283 5.22 -19.60 6.37
C LEU A 283 6.47 -18.74 6.20
N ASP A 284 6.90 -18.51 4.97
CA ASP A 284 8.10 -17.76 4.60
C ASP A 284 7.76 -16.53 3.77
N LYS A 285 8.62 -15.51 3.85
CA LYS A 285 8.67 -14.44 2.85
C LYS A 285 9.70 -14.79 1.78
N ARG A 286 9.62 -14.14 0.62
CA ARG A 286 10.68 -14.26 -0.41
C ARG A 286 11.89 -13.45 0.02
N TYR A 287 13.04 -13.79 -0.57
CA TYR A 287 14.35 -13.19 -0.34
C TYR A 287 14.51 -11.82 -1.02
N ASN A 288 13.41 -11.08 -1.19
CA ASN A 288 13.43 -9.71 -1.69
C ASN A 288 13.02 -8.73 -0.60
N ASP A 289 13.71 -7.60 -0.53
CA ASP A 289 13.50 -6.58 0.51
C ASP A 289 12.06 -6.01 0.54
N GLN A 290 11.32 -6.15 -0.56
CA GLN A 290 9.98 -5.57 -0.74
C GLN A 290 9.00 -5.94 0.38
N PHE A 291 9.11 -7.13 0.97
CA PHE A 291 8.23 -7.58 2.05
C PHE A 291 8.42 -6.79 3.36
N ASP A 292 9.65 -6.38 3.63
CA ASP A 292 10.05 -5.66 4.86
C ASP A 292 9.91 -4.14 4.72
N LEU A 293 9.70 -3.62 3.51
CA LEU A 293 9.49 -2.20 3.27
C LEU A 293 8.18 -1.68 3.89
N LEU A 294 8.29 -0.55 4.59
CA LEU A 294 7.16 0.08 5.27
C LEU A 294 6.36 0.98 4.32
N THR A 295 5.14 0.54 3.97
CA THR A 295 4.24 1.29 3.09
C THR A 295 3.92 2.69 3.62
N VAL A 296 3.74 3.68 2.74
CA VAL A 296 3.46 5.09 3.11
C VAL A 296 2.22 5.58 2.38
N ASN A 297 1.25 6.11 3.12
CA ASN A 297 -0.04 6.62 2.61
C ASN A 297 -0.86 5.60 1.80
N GLU A 298 -0.59 4.30 1.97
CA GLU A 298 -1.21 3.17 1.26
C GLU A 298 -2.75 3.19 1.24
N THR A 299 -3.36 3.57 2.37
CA THR A 299 -4.82 3.54 2.57
C THR A 299 -5.44 4.94 2.54
N SER A 300 -4.68 5.95 2.12
CA SER A 300 -5.22 7.28 1.85
C SER A 300 -6.18 7.27 0.65
N VAL A 301 -6.94 8.36 0.49
CA VAL A 301 -7.91 8.50 -0.62
C VAL A 301 -7.19 8.57 -1.99
N GLU A 302 -6.00 9.17 -1.99
CA GLU A 302 -5.12 9.34 -3.16
C GLU A 302 -3.71 8.93 -2.69
N PRO A 303 -3.33 7.63 -2.78
CA PRO A 303 -2.00 7.15 -2.43
C PRO A 303 -0.90 7.79 -3.30
N PRO A 304 0.39 7.71 -2.92
CA PRO A 304 1.48 8.19 -3.76
C PRO A 304 1.45 7.54 -5.14
N MET A 305 1.42 8.38 -6.19
CA MET A 305 1.35 7.99 -7.60
C MET A 305 2.44 8.64 -8.46
N GLU A 306 3.46 9.24 -7.81
CA GLU A 306 4.61 9.81 -8.51
C GLU A 306 5.43 8.73 -9.22
N GLU A 307 6.17 9.13 -10.25
CA GLU A 307 6.95 8.23 -11.10
C GLU A 307 8.23 7.75 -10.41
N GLU A 308 8.72 6.59 -10.84
CA GLU A 308 10.01 6.05 -10.41
C GLU A 308 11.12 7.08 -10.62
N GLY A 309 12.07 7.14 -9.68
CA GLY A 309 13.07 8.20 -9.61
C GLY A 309 12.61 9.47 -8.87
N SER A 310 11.31 9.66 -8.59
CA SER A 310 10.90 10.73 -7.66
C SER A 310 11.14 10.35 -6.19
N ILE A 311 11.54 11.34 -5.39
CA ILE A 311 11.70 11.22 -3.93
C ILE A 311 10.38 11.00 -3.17
N ASN A 312 9.22 11.15 -3.83
CA ASN A 312 7.91 10.76 -3.29
C ASN A 312 7.20 9.67 -4.12
N SER A 313 7.95 8.93 -4.95
CA SER A 313 7.45 7.66 -5.49
C SER A 313 7.12 6.69 -4.34
N ALA A 314 6.18 5.77 -4.55
CA ALA A 314 5.76 4.84 -3.50
C ALA A 314 6.93 3.98 -2.97
N HIS A 315 7.85 3.57 -3.85
CA HIS A 315 9.06 2.84 -3.50
C HIS A 315 10.05 3.72 -2.70
N SER A 316 10.38 4.92 -3.18
CA SER A 316 11.30 5.84 -2.48
C SER A 316 10.81 6.19 -1.07
N LEU A 317 9.50 6.43 -0.90
CA LEU A 317 8.89 6.69 0.40
C LEU A 317 8.96 5.47 1.33
N ALA A 318 8.85 4.25 0.79
CA ALA A 318 8.92 3.03 1.58
C ALA A 318 10.36 2.75 2.05
N MET A 319 11.36 2.95 1.19
CA MET A 319 12.78 2.91 1.57
C MET A 319 13.09 3.95 2.67
N GLU A 320 12.67 5.20 2.48
CA GLU A 320 12.83 6.27 3.48
C GLU A 320 12.15 5.92 4.80
N ALA A 321 10.90 5.42 4.78
CA ALA A 321 10.16 5.05 5.98
C ALA A 321 10.83 3.90 6.75
N THR A 322 11.38 2.92 6.04
CA THR A 322 12.13 1.79 6.62
C THR A 322 13.41 2.27 7.30
N LEU A 323 14.19 3.11 6.62
CA LEU A 323 15.40 3.73 7.18
C LEU A 323 15.10 4.63 8.40
N ILE A 324 14.00 5.40 8.36
CA ILE A 324 13.53 6.19 9.51
C ILE A 324 13.19 5.28 10.70
N ASN A 325 12.48 4.17 10.46
CA ASN A 325 12.06 3.23 11.50
C ASN A 325 13.27 2.56 12.16
N HIS A 326 14.23 2.09 11.34
CA HIS A 326 15.51 1.55 11.78
C HIS A 326 16.25 2.55 12.68
N ASN A 327 16.56 3.74 12.15
CA ASN A 327 17.29 4.79 12.86
C ASN A 327 16.61 5.18 14.17
N PHE A 328 15.31 5.45 14.15
CA PHE A 328 14.55 5.82 15.33
C PHE A 328 14.54 4.71 16.39
N SER A 329 14.40 3.44 15.98
CA SER A 329 14.33 2.31 16.93
C SER A 329 15.59 2.19 17.79
N GLN A 330 16.76 2.57 17.27
CA GLN A 330 18.04 2.52 17.97
C GLN A 330 18.36 3.85 18.67
N GLN A 331 18.09 5.00 18.02
CA GLN A 331 18.46 6.31 18.57
C GLN A 331 17.77 6.65 19.90
N VAL A 332 16.57 6.10 20.17
CA VAL A 332 15.85 6.32 21.44
C VAL A 332 16.33 5.44 22.60
N LEU A 333 17.39 4.66 22.39
CA LEU A 333 17.97 3.76 23.38
C LEU A 333 19.21 4.36 24.02
N ARG A 334 19.58 3.83 25.19
CA ARG A 334 20.85 4.15 25.83
C ARG A 334 21.97 3.31 25.21
N ILE A 335 22.80 3.97 24.43
CA ILE A 335 23.91 3.36 23.69
C ILE A 335 25.24 3.78 24.32
N GLY A 336 26.11 2.80 24.55
CA GLY A 336 27.51 2.99 24.96
C GLY A 336 28.00 1.87 25.87
N ASP A 337 29.31 1.63 25.89
CA ASP A 337 29.94 0.49 26.57
C ASP A 337 29.71 0.45 28.10
N GLN A 338 29.25 1.55 28.69
CA GLN A 338 28.95 1.69 30.12
C GLN A 338 27.47 1.44 30.45
N GLU A 339 26.58 1.41 29.45
CA GLU A 339 25.15 1.17 29.64
C GLU A 339 24.89 -0.34 29.70
N GLN A 340 24.17 -0.79 30.72
CA GLN A 340 23.82 -2.19 30.86
C GLN A 340 22.78 -2.58 29.81
N ARG A 341 22.90 -3.78 29.26
CA ARG A 341 21.89 -4.41 28.39
C ARG A 341 21.15 -5.51 29.16
N PHE A 342 19.86 -5.66 28.92
CA PHE A 342 19.09 -6.81 29.37
C PHE A 342 19.41 -8.02 28.48
N MET A 343 19.88 -9.11 29.07
CA MET A 343 20.19 -10.37 28.38
C MET A 343 19.01 -11.33 28.51
N PHE A 344 18.67 -12.02 27.42
CA PHE A 344 17.83 -13.21 27.47
C PHE A 344 18.65 -14.47 27.80
N GLU A 345 18.00 -15.63 27.84
CA GLU A 345 18.62 -16.91 28.21
C GLU A 345 19.64 -17.40 27.17
N GLU A 346 19.37 -17.18 25.88
CA GLU A 346 20.27 -17.48 24.77
C GLU A 346 20.81 -16.19 24.11
N PRO A 347 22.00 -16.20 23.48
CA PRO A 347 22.51 -15.07 22.68
C PRO A 347 21.65 -14.83 21.43
N ASN A 348 21.99 -13.84 20.61
CA ASN A 348 21.27 -13.61 19.36
C ASN A 348 21.58 -14.79 18.40
N PRO A 349 20.59 -15.53 17.87
CA PRO A 349 20.84 -16.67 16.99
C PRO A 349 21.37 -16.28 15.60
N PHE A 350 21.40 -14.98 15.31
CA PHE A 350 21.93 -14.36 14.09
C PHE A 350 23.17 -13.50 14.40
N GLU A 351 23.96 -13.89 15.40
CA GLU A 351 25.17 -13.16 15.79
C GLU A 351 26.36 -13.53 14.90
N GLU A 352 26.90 -12.53 14.21
CA GLU A 352 28.05 -12.68 13.32
C GLU A 352 29.29 -11.95 13.86
N PRO A 353 30.50 -12.57 13.82
CA PRO A 353 31.71 -11.94 14.35
C PRO A 353 32.06 -10.63 13.64
N GLY A 354 31.98 -9.51 14.37
CA GLY A 354 32.38 -8.18 13.90
C GLY A 354 31.23 -7.28 13.43
N VAL A 355 29.98 -7.73 13.48
CA VAL A 355 28.80 -6.95 13.09
C VAL A 355 28.14 -6.32 14.34
N ASP A 356 27.96 -4.99 14.39
CA ASP A 356 27.17 -4.35 15.46
C ASP A 356 25.66 -4.50 15.15
N LEU A 357 24.99 -5.32 15.95
CA LEU A 357 23.59 -5.64 15.78
C LEU A 357 22.69 -4.60 16.45
N ALA A 358 21.53 -4.38 15.84
CA ALA A 358 20.44 -3.64 16.46
C ALA A 358 20.00 -4.31 17.78
N SER A 359 19.59 -3.49 18.75
CA SER A 359 18.92 -3.94 19.98
C SER A 359 17.61 -4.64 19.61
N ILE A 360 17.64 -5.98 19.58
CA ILE A 360 16.51 -6.84 19.29
C ILE A 360 16.58 -8.08 20.19
N GLY A 361 15.46 -8.36 20.83
CA GLY A 361 15.23 -9.55 21.65
C GLY A 361 14.13 -10.39 21.04
N TYR A 362 14.42 -11.66 20.77
CA TYR A 362 13.50 -12.60 20.15
C TYR A 362 12.85 -13.50 21.21
N ARG A 363 11.54 -13.70 21.10
CA ARG A 363 10.80 -14.73 21.86
C ARG A 363 10.17 -15.70 20.88
N TYR A 364 10.45 -16.98 21.05
CA TYR A 364 9.79 -18.05 20.31
C TYR A 364 8.58 -18.50 21.12
N ARG A 365 7.39 -18.19 20.64
CA ARG A 365 6.13 -18.32 21.39
C ARG A 365 5.22 -19.37 20.78
N GLN A 366 4.54 -20.14 21.63
CA GLN A 366 3.59 -21.19 21.27
C GLN A 366 2.14 -20.74 21.46
N TRP A 367 1.29 -21.00 20.47
CA TRP A 367 -0.16 -20.93 20.59
C TRP A 367 -0.82 -22.25 20.18
N ASP A 368 -1.82 -22.66 20.96
CA ASP A 368 -2.78 -23.69 20.58
C ASP A 368 -3.96 -23.00 19.88
N LEU A 369 -4.17 -23.34 18.60
CA LEU A 369 -5.24 -22.78 17.75
C LEU A 369 -6.41 -23.78 17.57
N GLY A 370 -6.43 -24.86 18.35
CA GLY A 370 -7.42 -25.94 18.28
C GLY A 370 -7.27 -26.83 17.04
N ASN A 371 -8.00 -27.95 17.02
CA ASN A 371 -7.94 -28.97 15.96
C ASN A 371 -6.50 -29.43 15.65
N ASP A 372 -5.71 -29.70 16.69
CA ASP A 372 -4.30 -30.11 16.61
C ASP A 372 -3.36 -29.11 15.91
N VAL A 373 -3.79 -27.86 15.69
CA VAL A 373 -2.93 -26.79 15.13
C VAL A 373 -2.19 -26.07 16.27
N VAL A 374 -0.87 -26.26 16.31
CA VAL A 374 0.06 -25.63 17.25
C VAL A 374 1.02 -24.73 16.48
N LEU A 375 0.77 -23.43 16.60
CA LEU A 375 1.60 -22.38 16.03
C LEU A 375 2.82 -22.11 16.92
N ILE A 376 4.00 -22.05 16.32
CA ILE A 376 5.23 -21.52 16.91
C ILE A 376 5.67 -20.34 16.06
N ALA A 377 5.86 -19.17 16.68
CA ALA A 377 6.32 -17.99 15.97
C ALA A 377 7.50 -17.30 16.66
N ARG A 378 8.42 -16.78 15.86
CA ARG A 378 9.43 -15.81 16.33
C ARG A 378 8.77 -14.44 16.42
N CYS A 379 8.72 -13.88 17.62
CA CYS A 379 8.29 -12.50 17.87
C CYS A 379 9.46 -11.67 18.39
N LYS A 380 9.42 -10.34 18.21
CA LYS A 380 10.52 -9.44 18.62
C LYS A 380 10.09 -8.29 19.53
N HIS A 381 11.02 -7.87 20.40
CA HIS A 381 11.01 -6.59 21.10
C HIS A 381 12.24 -5.76 20.69
N ASN A 382 12.15 -4.44 20.84
CA ASN A 382 13.22 -3.51 20.48
C ASN A 382 13.99 -2.97 21.69
N ALA A 383 13.35 -2.90 22.86
CA ALA A 383 13.97 -2.38 24.08
C ALA A 383 13.31 -2.89 25.36
N VAL A 384 13.94 -2.59 26.49
CA VAL A 384 13.33 -2.69 27.83
C VAL A 384 13.23 -1.32 28.50
N ILE A 385 12.32 -1.20 29.47
CA ILE A 385 12.24 -0.06 30.37
C ILE A 385 11.92 -0.53 31.78
N GLN A 386 12.64 -0.02 32.78
CA GLN A 386 12.29 -0.30 34.17
C GLN A 386 11.04 0.49 34.57
N GLY A 387 9.99 -0.24 34.98
CA GLY A 387 8.73 0.28 35.47
C GLY A 387 8.85 0.90 36.87
N PRO A 388 7.79 1.56 37.37
CA PRO A 388 7.81 2.25 38.67
C PRO A 388 8.10 1.34 39.87
N ASN A 389 7.73 0.06 39.77
CA ASN A 389 7.89 -0.94 40.83
C ASN A 389 9.24 -1.67 40.79
N GLY A 390 10.08 -1.38 39.79
CA GLY A 390 11.33 -2.11 39.53
C GLY A 390 11.22 -3.22 38.46
N ASP A 391 9.99 -3.67 38.16
CA ASP A 391 9.70 -4.66 37.11
C ASP A 391 10.17 -4.19 35.72
N MET A 392 10.67 -5.11 34.90
CA MET A 392 11.05 -4.83 33.51
C MET A 392 9.84 -4.91 32.60
N GLN A 393 9.64 -3.86 31.78
CA GLN A 393 8.62 -3.80 30.74
C GLN A 393 9.27 -3.85 29.36
N PHE A 394 8.70 -4.65 28.46
CA PHE A 394 9.20 -4.89 27.11
C PHE A 394 8.52 -3.97 26.09
N LEU A 395 9.31 -3.42 25.18
CA LEU A 395 8.89 -2.36 24.27
C LEU A 395 8.96 -2.81 22.81
N SER A 396 7.87 -2.57 22.07
CA SER A 396 7.88 -2.47 20.61
C SER A 396 8.02 -0.99 20.24
N ILE A 397 8.98 -0.65 19.40
CA ILE A 397 9.32 0.74 19.03
C ILE A 397 9.22 0.90 17.52
N LYS A 398 8.41 1.86 17.07
CA LYS A 398 8.15 2.15 15.65
C LYS A 398 8.12 3.66 15.41
N ALA A 399 8.44 4.11 14.20
CA ALA A 399 8.34 5.51 13.78
C ALA A 399 7.29 5.72 12.67
N LEU A 400 6.37 6.66 12.90
CA LEU A 400 5.54 7.27 11.86
C LEU A 400 6.34 8.36 11.14
N ASN A 401 6.13 8.52 9.84
CA ASN A 401 6.86 9.45 8.98
C ASN A 401 5.96 10.48 8.26
N GLU A 402 6.24 11.78 8.42
CA GLU A 402 5.65 12.88 7.64
C GLU A 402 6.64 13.32 6.53
N TRP A 403 6.21 13.25 5.27
CA TRP A 403 7.02 13.63 4.10
C TRP A 403 6.59 14.99 3.52
N ASP A 404 5.35 15.10 3.03
CA ASP A 404 4.72 16.38 2.67
C ASP A 404 3.22 16.37 3.03
N SER A 405 2.85 17.14 4.06
CA SER A 405 1.46 17.26 4.53
C SER A 405 0.54 18.05 3.58
N LYS A 406 1.09 18.89 2.70
CA LYS A 406 0.33 19.66 1.71
C LYS A 406 -0.02 18.82 0.50
N VAL A 407 0.92 18.02 0.00
CA VAL A 407 0.68 17.06 -1.10
C VAL A 407 -0.31 15.98 -0.67
N THR A 408 -0.15 15.43 0.53
CA THR A 408 -1.09 14.41 1.07
C THR A 408 -2.45 14.95 1.53
N ASN A 409 -2.64 16.28 1.53
CA ASN A 409 -3.81 16.95 2.12
C ASN A 409 -4.12 16.40 3.55
N SER A 410 -3.07 16.28 4.35
CA SER A 410 -3.10 15.73 5.71
C SER A 410 -2.88 16.83 6.76
N VAL A 411 -2.84 16.43 8.02
CA VAL A 411 -2.69 17.37 9.15
C VAL A 411 -1.20 17.68 9.32
N GLU A 412 -0.77 18.94 9.19
CA GLU A 412 0.64 19.32 9.37
C GLU A 412 1.10 19.15 10.83
N TRP A 413 2.08 18.26 11.07
CA TRP A 413 2.44 17.84 12.44
C TRP A 413 3.02 18.99 13.27
N ARG A 414 3.87 19.83 12.67
CA ARG A 414 4.49 20.99 13.35
C ARG A 414 3.51 22.06 13.84
N GLN A 415 2.26 22.05 13.37
CA GLN A 415 1.21 22.95 13.86
C GLN A 415 0.28 22.27 14.88
N LYS A 416 0.20 20.94 14.87
CA LYS A 416 -0.91 20.18 15.46
C LYS A 416 -0.50 19.11 16.46
N LEU A 417 0.76 18.67 16.48
CA LEU A 417 1.18 17.56 17.33
C LEU A 417 1.11 17.90 18.83
N ASP A 418 1.33 19.14 19.28
CA ASP A 418 1.16 19.47 20.71
C ASP A 418 -0.27 19.83 21.12
N THR A 419 -1.09 20.34 20.20
CA THR A 419 -2.46 20.81 20.51
C THR A 419 -3.56 19.82 20.16
N GLN A 420 -3.31 18.92 19.20
CA GLN A 420 -4.31 18.07 18.56
C GLN A 420 -3.75 16.66 18.25
N ARG A 421 -3.01 16.04 19.19
CA ARG A 421 -2.42 14.67 19.07
C ARG A 421 -3.38 13.65 18.46
N GLY A 422 -4.62 13.59 18.98
CA GLY A 422 -5.65 12.68 18.48
C GLY A 422 -6.05 12.92 17.02
N ALA A 423 -5.99 14.17 16.51
CA ALA A 423 -6.29 14.47 15.12
C ALA A 423 -5.14 14.06 14.17
N VAL A 424 -3.89 14.21 14.61
CA VAL A 424 -2.72 13.71 13.88
C VAL A 424 -2.79 12.18 13.79
N LEU A 425 -2.95 11.50 14.93
CA LEU A 425 -3.08 10.04 15.00
C LEU A 425 -4.26 9.51 14.17
N ALA A 426 -5.43 10.18 14.20
CA ALA A 426 -6.58 9.79 13.38
C ALA A 426 -6.34 9.99 11.87
N SER A 427 -5.54 10.99 11.47
CA SER A 427 -5.09 11.15 10.08
C SER A 427 -4.21 9.97 9.66
N GLU A 428 -3.23 9.61 10.50
CA GLU A 428 -2.32 8.50 10.25
C GLU A 428 -3.02 7.14 10.22
N LEU A 429 -3.96 6.90 11.13
CA LEU A 429 -4.77 5.69 11.14
C LEU A 429 -5.61 5.50 9.88
N ARG A 430 -6.04 6.60 9.25
CA ARG A 430 -6.74 6.55 7.96
C ARG A 430 -5.78 6.33 6.79
N ASN A 431 -4.63 7.01 6.79
CA ASN A 431 -3.70 7.02 5.66
C ASN A 431 -2.77 5.78 5.62
N ASN A 432 -2.47 5.19 6.77
CA ASN A 432 -1.48 4.13 6.98
C ASN A 432 -2.10 2.89 7.71
N ALA A 433 -3.37 2.58 7.44
CA ALA A 433 -4.19 1.67 8.24
C ALA A 433 -3.66 0.22 8.31
N CYS A 434 -3.00 -0.27 7.24
CA CYS A 434 -2.37 -1.59 7.24
C CYS A 434 -1.09 -1.60 8.08
N LYS A 435 -0.17 -0.64 7.86
CA LYS A 435 1.08 -0.46 8.60
C LYS A 435 0.86 -0.39 10.12
N LEU A 436 -0.05 0.47 10.59
CA LEU A 436 -0.31 0.59 12.04
C LEU A 436 -0.98 -0.67 12.62
N ALA A 437 -1.81 -1.38 11.84
CA ALA A 437 -2.39 -2.65 12.28
C ALA A 437 -1.32 -3.76 12.39
N ARG A 438 -0.42 -3.89 11.41
CA ARG A 438 0.69 -4.87 11.44
C ARG A 438 1.55 -4.69 12.70
N TRP A 439 2.02 -3.47 12.97
CA TRP A 439 2.80 -3.17 14.18
C TRP A 439 2.05 -3.45 15.49
N THR A 440 0.72 -3.25 15.50
CA THR A 440 -0.10 -3.56 16.67
C THR A 440 -0.20 -5.07 16.88
N VAL A 441 -0.39 -5.86 15.81
CA VAL A 441 -0.38 -7.33 15.88
C VAL A 441 1.00 -7.83 16.31
N GLU A 442 2.10 -7.34 15.73
CA GLU A 442 3.47 -7.70 16.16
C GLU A 442 3.66 -7.48 17.67
N ALA A 443 3.27 -6.29 18.17
CA ALA A 443 3.41 -5.96 19.59
C ALA A 443 2.52 -6.83 20.51
N VAL A 444 1.31 -7.22 20.06
CA VAL A 444 0.41 -8.14 20.78
C VAL A 444 0.97 -9.58 20.76
N LEU A 445 1.44 -10.08 19.62
CA LEU A 445 2.01 -11.42 19.47
C LEU A 445 3.28 -11.59 20.33
N ALA A 446 4.16 -10.58 20.34
CA ALA A 446 5.34 -10.57 21.18
C ALA A 446 5.03 -10.57 22.69
N GLY A 447 3.86 -10.08 23.09
CA GLY A 447 3.53 -9.80 24.49
C GLY A 447 4.26 -8.56 25.01
N SER A 448 4.34 -7.49 24.20
CA SER A 448 4.97 -6.23 24.61
C SER A 448 4.08 -5.46 25.58
N ASP A 449 4.63 -4.96 26.69
CA ASP A 449 3.92 -4.11 27.64
C ASP A 449 3.49 -2.77 27.03
N GLN A 450 4.35 -2.20 26.17
CA GLN A 450 4.08 -0.94 25.48
C GLN A 450 4.50 -0.98 24.00
N LEU A 451 3.68 -0.35 23.17
CA LEU A 451 4.02 0.10 21.83
C LEU A 451 4.35 1.61 21.91
N LYS A 452 5.60 1.98 21.62
CA LYS A 452 6.03 3.38 21.51
C LYS A 452 6.11 3.79 20.03
N LEU A 453 5.40 4.86 19.69
CA LEU A 453 5.39 5.49 18.37
C LEU A 453 6.19 6.80 18.40
N GLY A 454 7.19 6.91 17.53
CA GLY A 454 7.85 8.17 17.20
C GLY A 454 7.12 8.93 16.11
N TYR A 455 7.10 10.26 16.20
CA TYR A 455 6.66 11.15 15.12
C TYR A 455 7.90 11.80 14.49
N VAL A 456 8.31 11.29 13.33
CA VAL A 456 9.47 11.78 12.56
C VAL A 456 9.00 12.53 11.31
N SER A 457 9.56 13.70 11.03
CA SER A 457 9.20 14.52 9.86
C SER A 457 10.47 14.94 9.11
N ARG A 458 10.41 15.05 7.77
CA ARG A 458 11.48 15.68 6.98
C ARG A 458 11.73 17.11 7.50
N MET A 459 12.98 17.58 7.49
CA MET A 459 13.31 18.97 7.86
C MET A 459 12.74 19.98 6.87
N ASN A 460 12.73 19.62 5.59
CA ASN A 460 12.10 20.33 4.49
C ASN A 460 11.40 19.27 3.63
N PRO A 461 10.13 19.43 3.20
CA PRO A 461 9.44 18.43 2.40
C PRO A 461 10.19 17.96 1.14
N ARG A 462 11.08 18.81 0.59
CA ARG A 462 11.93 18.50 -0.58
C ARG A 462 13.25 17.80 -0.25
N ASP A 463 13.53 17.52 1.02
CA ASP A 463 14.77 16.94 1.52
C ASP A 463 14.47 15.66 2.28
N HIS A 464 14.62 14.53 1.60
CA HIS A 464 14.37 13.19 2.14
C HIS A 464 15.58 12.60 2.90
N LEU A 465 16.69 13.34 3.01
CA LEU A 465 17.93 12.87 3.64
C LEU A 465 18.05 13.32 5.11
N ARG A 466 17.24 14.30 5.54
CA ARG A 466 17.33 14.90 6.88
C ARG A 466 15.98 15.00 7.56
N HIS A 467 15.88 14.37 8.73
CA HIS A 467 14.64 14.27 9.50
C HIS A 467 14.82 14.76 10.94
N VAL A 468 13.70 15.10 11.58
CA VAL A 468 13.62 15.47 12.99
C VAL A 468 12.53 14.69 13.71
N ILE A 469 12.81 14.30 14.95
CA ILE A 469 11.87 13.70 15.89
C ILE A 469 11.09 14.85 16.54
N LEU A 470 9.80 14.93 16.23
CA LEU A 470 8.86 15.94 16.75
C LEU A 470 8.27 15.56 18.12
N GLY A 471 8.31 14.27 18.47
CA GLY A 471 7.87 13.75 19.76
C GLY A 471 7.64 12.24 19.74
N THR A 472 7.29 11.68 20.90
CA THR A 472 6.92 10.26 21.06
C THR A 472 5.56 10.12 21.74
N GLN A 473 4.94 8.95 21.57
CA GLN A 473 3.71 8.57 22.24
C GLN A 473 3.74 7.08 22.58
N GLN A 474 3.13 6.70 23.70
CA GLN A 474 3.09 5.32 24.17
C GLN A 474 1.65 4.82 24.32
N PHE A 475 1.45 3.54 24.04
CA PHE A 475 0.18 2.84 24.20
C PHE A 475 0.43 1.43 24.72
N LYS A 476 -0.56 0.81 25.40
CA LYS A 476 -0.56 -0.64 25.55
C LYS A 476 -1.09 -1.28 24.26
N PRO A 477 -0.50 -2.36 23.73
CA PRO A 477 -0.93 -2.92 22.43
C PRO A 477 -2.41 -3.33 22.37
N GLN A 478 -2.97 -3.94 23.43
CA GLN A 478 -4.39 -4.33 23.46
C GLN A 478 -5.34 -3.11 23.48
N GLU A 479 -5.00 -2.05 24.23
CA GLU A 479 -5.77 -0.80 24.25
C GLU A 479 -5.71 -0.11 22.87
N PHE A 480 -4.54 -0.13 22.23
CA PHE A 480 -4.36 0.44 20.89
C PHE A 480 -5.11 -0.37 19.82
N ALA A 481 -5.07 -1.70 19.86
CA ALA A 481 -5.85 -2.58 18.97
C ALA A 481 -7.34 -2.18 18.99
N THR A 482 -7.88 -1.93 20.18
CA THR A 482 -9.26 -1.46 20.35
C THR A 482 -9.48 -0.07 19.72
N GLN A 483 -8.58 0.89 19.95
CA GLN A 483 -8.66 2.24 19.34
C GLN A 483 -8.61 2.22 17.82
N ILE A 484 -7.85 1.30 17.22
CA ILE A 484 -7.70 1.17 15.75
C ILE A 484 -8.72 0.22 15.11
N ASN A 485 -9.75 -0.20 15.87
CA ASN A 485 -10.78 -1.17 15.45
C ASN A 485 -10.20 -2.50 14.92
N LEU A 486 -9.12 -2.98 15.53
CA LEU A 486 -8.49 -4.27 15.24
C LEU A 486 -9.03 -5.33 16.22
N ASN A 487 -9.83 -6.26 15.71
CA ASN A 487 -10.31 -7.39 16.50
C ASN A 487 -9.32 -8.56 16.37
N MET A 488 -8.71 -8.96 17.49
CA MET A 488 -7.79 -10.10 17.52
C MET A 488 -8.49 -11.43 17.23
N ASP A 489 -9.76 -11.61 17.60
CA ASP A 489 -10.52 -12.83 17.25
C ASP A 489 -10.67 -12.96 15.73
N ASN A 490 -10.90 -11.84 15.01
CA ASN A 490 -10.93 -11.83 13.55
C ASN A 490 -9.56 -12.12 12.94
N SER A 491 -8.50 -11.51 13.49
CA SER A 491 -7.11 -11.74 13.08
C SER A 491 -6.72 -13.22 13.19
N TRP A 492 -7.02 -13.86 14.33
CA TRP A 492 -6.83 -15.30 14.52
C TRP A 492 -7.71 -16.14 13.61
N GLY A 493 -8.98 -15.75 13.39
CA GLY A 493 -9.89 -16.44 12.47
C GLY A 493 -9.42 -16.43 11.02
N VAL A 494 -8.87 -15.31 10.54
CA VAL A 494 -8.24 -15.18 9.21
C VAL A 494 -7.04 -16.11 9.09
N LEU A 495 -6.13 -16.10 10.07
CA LEU A 495 -4.95 -16.96 10.08
C LEU A 495 -5.32 -18.45 10.08
N ARG A 496 -6.22 -18.89 10.97
CA ARG A 496 -6.64 -20.31 11.04
C ARG A 496 -7.35 -20.77 9.77
N CYS A 497 -8.14 -19.91 9.12
CA CYS A 497 -8.80 -20.23 7.86
C CYS A 497 -7.79 -20.55 6.75
N LEU A 498 -6.68 -19.81 6.67
CA LEU A 498 -5.63 -20.04 5.68
C LEU A 498 -4.78 -21.27 6.02
N ILE A 499 -4.43 -21.47 7.29
CA ILE A 499 -3.77 -22.70 7.75
C ILE A 499 -4.64 -23.93 7.41
N ASP A 500 -5.95 -23.89 7.68
CA ASP A 500 -6.89 -24.99 7.39
C ASP A 500 -7.03 -25.27 5.88
N LEU A 501 -6.76 -24.30 5.01
CA LEU A 501 -6.78 -24.49 3.56
C LEU A 501 -5.49 -25.17 3.09
N VAL A 502 -4.33 -24.74 3.59
CA VAL A 502 -3.02 -25.33 3.28
C VAL A 502 -2.91 -26.74 3.85
N MET A 503 -3.32 -26.98 5.10
CA MET A 503 -3.26 -28.30 5.76
C MET A 503 -4.06 -29.40 5.02
N LYS A 504 -5.04 -29.03 4.18
CA LYS A 504 -5.82 -29.96 3.34
C LYS A 504 -5.14 -30.33 2.02
N GLN A 505 -4.12 -29.59 1.61
CA GLN A 505 -3.41 -29.84 0.35
C GLN A 505 -2.39 -30.99 0.52
N PRO A 506 -1.93 -31.61 -0.58
CA PRO A 506 -0.75 -32.47 -0.54
C PRO A 506 0.50 -31.72 -0.03
N ASP A 507 1.61 -32.43 0.12
CA ASP A 507 2.91 -31.80 0.38
C ASP A 507 3.39 -31.06 -0.87
N GLY A 508 4.06 -29.93 -0.69
CA GLY A 508 4.46 -29.05 -1.79
C GLY A 508 4.62 -27.59 -1.37
N LYS A 509 4.88 -26.73 -2.37
CA LYS A 509 5.05 -25.28 -2.21
C LYS A 509 3.79 -24.55 -2.70
N TYR A 510 3.33 -23.59 -1.91
CA TYR A 510 2.14 -22.80 -2.16
C TYR A 510 2.45 -21.31 -2.03
N LEU A 511 1.58 -20.46 -2.57
CA LEU A 511 1.66 -19.01 -2.41
C LEU A 511 0.33 -18.42 -1.98
N ILE A 512 0.32 -17.69 -0.87
CA ILE A 512 -0.79 -16.81 -0.47
C ILE A 512 -0.45 -15.41 -0.99
N MET A 513 -1.26 -14.85 -1.90
CA MET A 513 -1.04 -13.50 -2.41
C MET A 513 -2.28 -12.60 -2.35
N LYS A 514 -2.08 -11.32 -2.13
CA LYS A 514 -3.10 -10.27 -2.24
C LYS A 514 -3.15 -9.75 -3.68
N ASP A 515 -4.34 -9.83 -4.30
CA ASP A 515 -4.58 -9.25 -5.63
C ASP A 515 -4.29 -7.74 -5.61
N PRO A 516 -3.44 -7.21 -6.51
CA PRO A 516 -3.08 -5.78 -6.49
C PRO A 516 -4.26 -4.82 -6.69
N ASN A 517 -5.30 -5.24 -7.41
CA ASN A 517 -6.38 -4.37 -7.89
C ASN A 517 -7.77 -4.76 -7.38
N LYS A 518 -7.91 -5.90 -6.69
CA LYS A 518 -9.16 -6.37 -6.06
C LYS A 518 -8.98 -6.58 -4.54
N PRO A 519 -10.03 -6.36 -3.72
CA PRO A 519 -10.00 -6.62 -2.27
C PRO A 519 -10.21 -8.11 -1.98
N MET A 520 -9.22 -8.93 -2.36
CA MET A 520 -9.23 -10.39 -2.21
C MET A 520 -7.82 -10.96 -2.09
N ILE A 521 -7.71 -12.12 -1.47
CA ILE A 521 -6.51 -12.95 -1.47
C ILE A 521 -6.74 -14.22 -2.31
N ARG A 522 -5.65 -14.81 -2.79
CA ARG A 522 -5.63 -16.10 -3.49
C ARG A 522 -4.61 -17.02 -2.87
N LEU A 523 -4.93 -18.31 -2.85
CA LEU A 523 -3.98 -19.39 -2.60
C LEU A 523 -3.67 -20.09 -3.92
N TYR A 524 -2.39 -20.18 -4.27
CA TYR A 524 -1.90 -20.89 -5.45
C TYR A 524 -1.07 -22.13 -5.05
N ASP A 525 -1.21 -23.20 -5.83
CA ASP A 525 -0.23 -24.27 -5.98
C ASP A 525 0.87 -23.78 -6.94
N VAL A 526 2.14 -23.90 -6.55
CA VAL A 526 3.28 -23.43 -7.34
C VAL A 526 4.36 -24.51 -7.43
N PRO A 527 5.10 -24.61 -8.55
CA PRO A 527 6.24 -25.52 -8.65
C PRO A 527 7.24 -25.35 -7.50
N GLU A 528 7.87 -26.44 -7.07
CA GLU A 528 8.87 -26.41 -5.99
C GLU A 528 9.99 -25.41 -6.28
N ASN A 529 10.37 -25.25 -7.55
CA ASN A 529 11.42 -24.35 -8.03
C ASN A 529 10.96 -22.93 -8.38
N ALA A 530 9.73 -22.53 -8.01
CA ALA A 530 9.13 -21.26 -8.47
C ALA A 530 9.83 -19.98 -7.96
N PHE A 531 10.71 -20.07 -6.97
CA PHE A 531 11.40 -18.94 -6.33
C PHE A 531 12.90 -19.23 -6.09
N ASP A 532 13.48 -20.16 -6.86
CA ASP A 532 14.89 -20.51 -6.68
C ASP A 532 15.82 -19.37 -7.14
N SER A 533 15.41 -18.63 -8.18
CA SER A 533 16.09 -17.41 -8.65
C SER A 533 16.21 -16.32 -7.57
N ASP A 534 15.17 -16.18 -6.74
CA ASP A 534 15.12 -15.14 -5.70
C ASP A 534 16.20 -15.40 -4.62
N ARG A 535 16.70 -16.64 -4.46
CA ARG A 535 17.83 -16.96 -3.58
C ARG A 535 19.18 -16.61 -4.20
N ASP A 536 19.37 -16.94 -5.48
CA ASP A 536 20.62 -16.66 -6.19
C ASP A 536 20.91 -15.14 -6.23
N GLU A 537 19.87 -14.30 -6.37
CA GLU A 537 19.98 -12.84 -6.32
C GLU A 537 20.38 -12.29 -4.93
N GLU A 538 20.01 -12.97 -3.83
CA GLU A 538 20.36 -12.55 -2.46
C GLU A 538 21.85 -12.83 -2.15
N GLU A 539 22.39 -13.96 -2.63
CA GLU A 539 23.82 -14.27 -2.50
C GLU A 539 24.71 -13.22 -3.22
N GLU A 540 24.31 -12.77 -4.41
CA GLU A 540 25.02 -11.71 -5.16
C GLU A 540 24.83 -10.30 -4.58
N SER A 541 23.72 -10.01 -3.89
CA SER A 541 23.40 -8.68 -3.35
C SER A 541 23.75 -8.47 -1.87
N SER A 542 24.45 -9.43 -1.27
CA SER A 542 24.86 -9.48 0.14
C SER A 542 25.84 -8.38 0.62
N GLU A 543 26.00 -7.26 -0.10
CA GLU A 543 26.47 -6.03 0.54
C GLU A 543 25.38 -5.58 1.55
N PRO A 544 25.68 -5.50 2.86
CA PRO A 544 24.71 -4.98 3.81
C PRO A 544 24.33 -3.55 3.40
N LEU A 545 23.15 -3.07 3.84
CA LEU A 545 22.66 -1.69 3.74
C LEU A 545 23.60 -0.69 4.45
N SER A 546 24.79 -0.57 3.87
CA SER A 546 25.91 0.24 4.27
C SER A 546 25.84 1.49 3.42
N ASN A 547 25.41 2.57 4.06
CA ASN A 547 25.28 3.86 3.39
C ASN A 547 26.60 4.19 2.70
N SER A 548 26.56 4.51 1.40
CA SER A 548 27.68 5.13 0.72
C SER A 548 28.09 6.38 1.49
N ASN A 549 29.33 6.37 2.00
CA ASN A 549 29.91 7.50 2.72
C ASN A 549 30.42 8.54 1.72
N ASP A 550 29.50 9.17 1.00
CA ASP A 550 29.75 10.44 0.33
C ASP A 550 29.48 11.59 1.31
N ASN A 551 30.44 12.53 1.39
CA ASN A 551 30.54 13.60 2.40
C ASN A 551 29.47 14.70 2.25
#